data_AF-A0A6M3JBI1-F1
#
_entry.id   AF-A0A6M3JBI1-F1
#
_cell.length_a   1.000
_cell.length_b   1.000
_cell.length_c   1.000
_cell.angle_alpha   90.00
_cell.angle_beta   90.00
_cell.angle_gamma   90.00
#
_symmetry.space_group_name_H-M   'P 1'
#
loop_
_entity.id
_entity.type
_entity.pdbx_description
1 polymer ?
#
loop_
_entity_poly.entity_id
_entity_poly.type
_entity_poly.pdbx_seq_one_letter_code
_entity_poly.pdbx_strand_id
1 'polypeptide(L)'
;MSRTYRYTTSASDVRILLEKITDTVISDTVVEYMIDIACDIIDSKLVYKYTVPFTTTPPLVKTIATHLSAYLVLRRIYSNTRGEGFADWLNMFKDFADNLLKSIFEGTCILIDSSGNELSIKSGYGIKISTSSYVPIFNEGGELDWEIDENKVDDAIKGR
;
A
#
# COMPACT_ATOMS: atom_id res chain seq x y z
N MET A 1 16.48 -15.58 -20.15
CA MET A 1 16.46 -14.25 -19.52
C MET A 1 15.94 -14.45 -18.10
N SER A 2 16.75 -14.19 -17.08
CA SER A 2 16.34 -14.36 -15.68
C SER A 2 15.38 -13.22 -15.32
N ARG A 3 14.15 -13.54 -14.91
CA ARG A 3 13.21 -12.56 -14.37
C ARG A 3 13.66 -12.19 -12.96
N THR A 4 13.94 -10.91 -12.72
CA THR A 4 14.23 -10.41 -11.38
C THR A 4 12.93 -10.41 -10.57
N TYR A 5 12.79 -11.30 -9.58
CA TYR A 5 11.60 -11.41 -8.75
C TYR A 5 11.43 -10.18 -7.86
N ARG A 6 10.32 -9.42 -8.00
CA ARG A 6 10.10 -8.12 -7.30
C ARG A 6 10.21 -8.20 -5.77
N TYR A 7 9.78 -9.31 -5.17
CA TYR A 7 9.78 -9.49 -3.72
C TYR A 7 10.64 -10.67 -3.25
N THR A 8 11.60 -11.11 -4.05
CA THR A 8 12.41 -12.32 -3.79
C THR A 8 11.61 -13.62 -3.62
N THR A 9 10.32 -13.62 -3.94
CA THR A 9 9.48 -14.83 -4.03
C THR A 9 9.81 -15.54 -5.33
N SER A 10 10.25 -16.79 -5.21
CA SER A 10 10.62 -17.66 -6.33
C SER A 10 9.57 -18.75 -6.58
N ALA A 11 9.62 -19.39 -7.76
CA ALA A 11 8.78 -20.55 -8.04
C ALA A 11 9.02 -21.68 -7.02
N SER A 12 10.26 -21.86 -6.55
CA SER A 12 10.58 -22.81 -5.47
C SER A 12 9.88 -22.48 -4.16
N ASP A 13 9.81 -21.21 -3.75
CA ASP A 13 9.12 -20.80 -2.52
C ASP A 13 7.64 -21.17 -2.56
N VAL A 14 7.00 -20.99 -3.72
CA VAL A 14 5.59 -21.36 -3.92
C VAL A 14 5.41 -22.88 -3.94
N ARG A 15 6.34 -23.62 -4.52
CA ARG A 15 6.29 -25.10 -4.57
C ARG A 15 6.47 -25.75 -3.21
N ILE A 16 7.19 -25.13 -2.27
CA ILE A 16 7.27 -25.62 -0.88
C ILE A 16 5.88 -25.64 -0.24
N LEU A 17 5.04 -24.64 -0.50
CA LEU A 17 3.64 -24.62 -0.02
C LEU A 17 2.75 -25.61 -0.78
N LEU A 18 3.13 -25.95 -2.01
CA LEU A 18 2.37 -26.81 -2.92
C LEU A 18 3.13 -28.11 -3.19
N GLU A 19 3.53 -28.83 -2.15
CA GLU A 19 4.41 -30.01 -2.23
C GLU A 19 3.96 -31.06 -3.29
N LYS A 20 2.64 -31.19 -3.50
CA LYS A 20 2.07 -32.14 -4.47
C LYS A 20 2.04 -31.63 -5.92
N ILE A 21 2.40 -30.37 -6.17
CA ILE A 21 2.38 -29.73 -7.50
C ILE A 21 3.81 -29.59 -8.00
N THR A 22 4.19 -30.55 -8.83
CA THR A 22 5.50 -30.62 -9.47
C THR A 22 5.57 -29.78 -10.75
N ASP A 23 6.77 -29.61 -11.27
CA ASP A 23 7.06 -28.95 -12.56
C ASP A 23 6.40 -29.63 -13.76
N THR A 24 6.10 -30.92 -13.64
CA THR A 24 5.32 -31.69 -14.61
C THR A 24 3.84 -31.30 -14.68
N VAL A 25 3.26 -30.75 -13.60
CA VAL A 25 1.85 -30.31 -13.56
C VAL A 25 1.72 -28.88 -14.09
N ILE A 26 2.64 -28.01 -13.70
CA ILE A 26 2.67 -26.61 -14.10
C ILE A 26 4.12 -26.16 -14.24
N SER A 27 4.47 -25.53 -15.35
CA SER A 27 5.84 -25.06 -15.57
C SER A 27 6.19 -23.88 -14.67
N ASP A 28 7.47 -23.75 -14.32
CA ASP A 28 7.95 -22.63 -13.50
C ASP A 28 7.62 -21.27 -14.13
N THR A 29 7.69 -21.14 -15.46
CA THR A 29 7.29 -19.92 -16.17
C THR A 29 5.86 -19.48 -15.87
N VAL A 30 4.94 -20.44 -15.70
CA VAL A 30 3.55 -20.11 -15.34
C VAL A 30 3.45 -19.72 -13.87
N VAL A 31 4.19 -20.39 -12.98
CA VAL A 31 4.24 -20.02 -11.55
C VAL A 31 4.81 -18.61 -11.39
N GLU A 32 5.88 -18.28 -12.10
CA GLU A 32 6.48 -16.93 -12.13
C GLU A 32 5.48 -15.88 -12.59
N TYR A 33 4.69 -16.18 -13.64
CA TYR A 33 3.64 -15.28 -14.08
C TYR A 33 2.57 -15.06 -13.00
N MET A 34 2.22 -16.08 -12.21
CA MET A 34 1.31 -15.92 -11.09
C MET A 34 1.91 -15.12 -9.94
N ILE A 35 3.22 -15.24 -9.72
CA ILE A 35 3.94 -14.41 -8.76
C ILE A 35 3.87 -12.94 -9.18
N ASP A 36 4.06 -12.63 -10.47
CA ASP A 36 3.95 -11.26 -10.97
C ASP A 36 2.54 -10.68 -10.69
N ILE A 37 1.49 -11.44 -11.01
CA ILE A 37 0.09 -11.03 -10.73
C ILE A 37 -0.13 -10.82 -9.22
N ALA A 38 0.36 -11.72 -8.38
CA ALA A 38 0.24 -11.59 -6.93
C ALA A 38 0.95 -10.33 -6.43
N CYS A 39 2.13 -10.03 -6.95
CA CYS A 39 2.88 -8.83 -6.60
C CYS A 39 2.13 -7.56 -7.02
N ASP A 40 1.57 -7.52 -8.22
CA ASP A 40 0.78 -6.38 -8.70
C ASP A 40 -0.47 -6.14 -7.84
N ILE A 41 -1.14 -7.21 -7.38
CA ILE A 41 -2.28 -7.10 -6.45
C ILE A 41 -1.83 -6.51 -5.11
N ILE A 42 -0.69 -6.96 -4.58
CA ILE A 42 -0.15 -6.46 -3.31
C ILE A 42 0.27 -4.99 -3.44
N ASP A 43 1.01 -4.64 -4.49
CA ASP A 43 1.41 -3.26 -4.80
C ASP A 43 0.18 -2.35 -4.86
N SER A 44 -0.88 -2.78 -5.57
CA SER A 44 -2.12 -2.00 -5.70
C SER A 44 -2.84 -1.72 -4.38
N LYS A 45 -2.67 -2.60 -3.38
CA LYS A 45 -3.28 -2.45 -2.06
C LYS A 45 -2.38 -1.64 -1.11
N LEU A 46 -1.07 -1.83 -1.20
CA LEU A 46 -0.11 -1.19 -0.28
C LEU A 46 0.27 0.24 -0.71
N VAL A 47 0.06 0.63 -1.98
CA VAL A 47 0.37 1.98 -2.51
C VAL A 47 -0.28 3.12 -1.72
N TYR A 48 -1.39 2.85 -1.03
CA TYR A 48 -2.08 3.85 -0.21
C TYR A 48 -1.33 4.20 1.07
N LYS A 49 -0.58 3.25 1.65
CA LYS A 49 0.18 3.43 2.90
C LYS A 49 1.67 3.52 2.70
N TYR A 50 2.22 2.86 1.69
CA TYR A 50 3.66 2.73 1.49
C TYR A 50 4.07 3.18 0.10
N THR A 51 5.33 3.58 -0.04
CA THR A 51 5.93 3.83 -1.36
C THR A 51 6.28 2.48 -1.99
N VAL A 52 5.63 2.18 -3.11
CA VAL A 52 5.92 1.00 -3.94
C VAL A 52 6.58 1.45 -5.27
N PRO A 53 7.49 0.66 -5.86
CA PRO A 53 7.99 -0.62 -5.35
C PRO A 53 8.88 -0.46 -4.10
N PHE A 54 8.87 -1.46 -3.22
CA PHE A 54 9.72 -1.45 -2.03
C PHE A 54 11.21 -1.54 -2.41
N THR A 55 12.05 -0.73 -1.77
CA THR A 55 13.51 -0.83 -1.89
C THR A 55 14.07 -2.06 -1.18
N THR A 56 13.54 -2.36 0.02
CA THR A 56 13.82 -3.59 0.77
C THR A 56 12.51 -4.35 0.94
N THR A 57 12.46 -5.59 0.47
CA THR A 57 11.23 -6.39 0.59
C THR A 57 10.98 -6.78 2.05
N PRO A 58 9.84 -6.38 2.64
CA PRO A 58 9.49 -6.81 3.99
C PRO A 58 9.22 -8.32 4.01
N PRO A 59 9.73 -9.08 5.01
CA PRO A 59 9.51 -10.53 5.08
C PRO A 59 8.03 -10.92 5.07
N LEU A 60 7.18 -10.11 5.71
CA LEU A 60 5.74 -10.35 5.73
C LEU A 60 5.10 -10.20 4.33
N VAL A 61 5.56 -9.22 3.55
CA VAL A 61 5.10 -9.03 2.16
C VAL A 61 5.52 -10.21 1.29
N LYS A 62 6.73 -10.74 1.49
CA LYS A 62 7.17 -11.99 0.83
C LYS A 62 6.21 -13.15 1.15
N THR A 63 5.86 -13.35 2.43
CA THR A 63 4.93 -14.40 2.85
C THR A 63 3.56 -14.26 2.19
N ILE A 64 3.01 -13.05 2.15
CA ILE A 64 1.72 -12.76 1.50
C ILE A 64 1.80 -13.05 0.00
N ALA A 65 2.88 -12.61 -0.67
CA ALA A 65 3.10 -12.87 -2.08
C ALA A 65 3.16 -14.38 -2.37
N THR A 66 3.84 -15.17 -1.55
CA THR A 66 3.91 -16.63 -1.72
C THR A 66 2.53 -17.29 -1.57
N HIS A 67 1.74 -16.91 -0.56
CA HIS A 67 0.40 -17.49 -0.34
C HIS A 67 -0.59 -17.10 -1.43
N LEU A 68 -0.57 -15.84 -1.87
CA LEU A 68 -1.44 -15.37 -2.94
C LEU A 68 -1.06 -16.01 -4.28
N SER A 69 0.23 -16.18 -4.55
CA SER A 69 0.71 -16.91 -5.73
C SER A 69 0.27 -18.38 -5.70
N ALA A 70 0.37 -19.04 -4.55
CA ALA A 70 -0.08 -20.41 -4.37
C ALA A 70 -1.59 -20.55 -4.66
N TYR A 71 -2.41 -19.62 -4.16
CA TYR A 71 -3.83 -19.56 -4.48
C TYR A 71 -4.08 -19.43 -5.99
N LEU A 72 -3.37 -18.53 -6.67
CA LEU A 72 -3.54 -18.31 -8.12
C LEU A 72 -3.13 -19.54 -8.94
N VAL A 73 -2.04 -20.21 -8.55
CA VAL A 73 -1.59 -21.47 -9.16
C VAL A 73 -2.65 -22.56 -8.99
N LEU A 74 -3.12 -22.78 -7.76
CA LEU A 74 -4.14 -23.78 -7.48
C LEU A 74 -5.44 -23.47 -8.21
N ARG A 75 -5.88 -22.21 -8.21
CA ARG A 75 -7.09 -21.78 -8.92
C ARG A 75 -7.00 -22.07 -10.41
N ARG A 76 -5.82 -21.93 -11.02
CA ARG A 76 -5.60 -22.25 -12.43
C ARG A 76 -5.67 -23.75 -12.70
N ILE A 77 -5.08 -24.58 -11.85
CA ILE A 77 -5.05 -26.04 -12.03
C ILE A 77 -6.45 -26.63 -11.82
N TYR A 78 -7.17 -26.14 -10.82
CA TYR A 78 -8.41 -26.74 -10.34
C TYR A 78 -9.66 -25.90 -10.65
N SER A 79 -9.59 -25.01 -11.65
CA SER A 79 -10.70 -24.12 -12.02
C SER A 79 -12.01 -24.84 -12.34
N ASN A 80 -11.94 -26.14 -12.68
CA ASN A 80 -13.07 -26.97 -13.08
C ASN A 80 -13.45 -28.04 -12.03
N THR A 81 -12.74 -28.11 -10.91
CA THR A 81 -12.97 -29.12 -9.88
C THR A 81 -14.08 -28.65 -8.94
N ARG A 82 -15.27 -29.24 -9.06
CA ARG A 82 -16.42 -28.95 -8.20
C ARG A 82 -16.44 -29.91 -7.01
N GLY A 83 -15.92 -29.47 -5.88
CA GLY A 83 -16.08 -30.13 -4.59
C GLY A 83 -15.97 -29.10 -3.46
N GLU A 84 -16.94 -29.10 -2.54
CA GLU A 84 -17.04 -28.08 -1.48
C GLU A 84 -15.77 -28.02 -0.61
N GLY A 85 -15.27 -29.17 -0.13
CA GLY A 85 -14.05 -29.21 0.69
C GLY A 85 -12.76 -28.82 -0.05
N PHE A 86 -12.75 -28.90 -1.39
CA PHE A 86 -11.61 -28.43 -2.17
C PHE A 86 -11.61 -26.91 -2.32
N ALA A 87 -12.79 -26.31 -2.49
CA ALA A 87 -12.95 -24.86 -2.56
C ALA A 87 -12.57 -24.19 -1.22
N ASP A 88 -12.93 -24.81 -0.09
CA ASP A 88 -12.60 -24.28 1.24
C ASP A 88 -11.08 -24.27 1.48
N TRP A 89 -10.40 -25.38 1.16
CA TRP A 89 -8.94 -25.45 1.27
C TRP A 89 -8.23 -24.46 0.33
N LEU A 90 -8.73 -24.31 -0.90
CA LEU A 90 -8.22 -23.31 -1.85
C LEU A 90 -8.35 -21.89 -1.28
N ASN A 91 -9.54 -21.55 -0.76
CA ASN A 91 -9.85 -20.22 -0.26
C ASN A 91 -9.04 -19.88 1.00
N MET A 92 -8.62 -20.86 1.80
CA MET A 92 -7.77 -20.64 2.98
C MET A 92 -6.50 -19.84 2.67
N PHE A 93 -5.83 -20.10 1.53
CA PHE A 93 -4.63 -19.34 1.13
C PHE A 93 -4.94 -17.89 0.81
N LYS A 94 -6.07 -17.66 0.12
CA LYS A 94 -6.54 -16.32 -0.22
C LYS A 94 -6.96 -15.56 1.03
N ASP A 95 -7.75 -16.19 1.90
CA ASP A 95 -8.27 -15.56 3.11
C ASP A 95 -7.15 -15.22 4.08
N PHE A 96 -6.12 -16.07 4.20
CA PHE A 96 -4.92 -15.77 4.97
C PHE A 96 -4.20 -14.50 4.43
N ALA A 97 -3.97 -14.44 3.12
CA ALA A 97 -3.32 -13.30 2.47
C ALA A 97 -4.15 -12.02 2.59
N ASP A 98 -5.47 -12.10 2.35
CA ASP A 98 -6.40 -10.98 2.44
C ASP A 98 -6.50 -10.44 3.89
N ASN A 99 -6.57 -11.33 4.88
CA ASN A 99 -6.61 -10.94 6.29
C ASN A 99 -5.33 -10.24 6.74
N LEU A 100 -4.16 -10.75 6.35
CA LEU A 100 -2.89 -10.08 6.66
C LEU A 100 -2.78 -8.71 5.99
N LEU A 101 -3.16 -8.60 4.71
CA LEU A 101 -3.19 -7.31 4.00
C LEU A 101 -4.14 -6.33 4.68
N LYS A 102 -5.30 -6.81 5.15
CA LYS A 102 -6.25 -6.01 5.91
C LYS A 102 -5.66 -5.55 7.24
N SER A 103 -5.01 -6.42 8.01
CA SER A 103 -4.34 -6.05 9.27
C SER A 103 -3.23 -5.02 9.07
N ILE A 104 -2.48 -5.10 7.96
CA ILE A 104 -1.48 -4.08 7.59
C ILE A 104 -2.16 -2.75 7.26
N PHE A 105 -3.28 -2.79 6.52
CA PHE A 105 -4.04 -1.59 6.17
C PHE A 105 -4.71 -0.93 7.38
N GLU A 106 -5.25 -1.71 8.31
CA GLU A 106 -5.83 -1.21 9.57
C GLU A 106 -4.77 -0.69 10.54
N GLY A 107 -3.50 -1.11 10.36
CA GLY A 107 -2.40 -0.71 11.25
C GLY A 107 -2.23 -1.60 12.47
N THR A 108 -2.98 -2.71 12.55
CA THR A 108 -2.79 -3.76 13.56
C THR A 108 -1.46 -4.49 13.36
N CYS A 109 -0.97 -4.57 12.11
CA CYS A 109 0.35 -5.09 11.78
C CYS A 109 1.22 -4.01 11.14
N ILE A 110 2.45 -3.89 11.62
CA ILE A 110 3.47 -2.98 11.08
C ILE A 110 4.41 -3.79 10.19
N LEU A 111 4.81 -3.22 9.05
CA LEU A 111 5.82 -3.83 8.19
C LEU A 111 7.21 -3.48 8.72
N ILE A 112 8.04 -4.50 8.88
CA ILE A 112 9.45 -4.38 9.24
C ILE A 112 10.33 -4.83 8.08
N ASP A 113 11.51 -4.22 7.96
CA ASP A 113 12.55 -4.67 7.05
C ASP A 113 13.26 -5.94 7.57
N SER A 114 14.18 -6.49 6.79
CA SER A 114 14.98 -7.66 7.17
C SER A 114 15.97 -7.40 8.32
N SER A 115 16.19 -6.14 8.69
CA SER A 115 17.06 -5.70 9.78
C SER A 115 16.26 -5.38 11.06
N GLY A 116 14.93 -5.52 11.03
CA GLY A 116 14.05 -5.24 12.16
C GLY A 116 13.60 -3.78 12.28
N ASN A 117 13.91 -2.92 11.31
CA ASN A 117 13.44 -1.53 11.32
C ASN A 117 12.03 -1.42 10.73
N GLU A 118 11.22 -0.55 11.29
CA GLU A 118 9.88 -0.25 10.75
C GLU A 118 9.98 0.48 9.41
N LEU A 119 9.14 0.10 8.46
CA LEU A 119 9.04 0.82 7.19
C LEU A 119 8.30 2.13 7.38
N SER A 120 8.88 3.20 6.85
CA SER A 120 8.26 4.51 6.84
C SER A 120 6.93 4.47 6.06
N ILE A 121 5.85 4.76 6.77
CA ILE A 121 4.54 4.99 6.17
C ILE A 121 4.66 6.27 5.35
N LYS A 122 4.08 6.28 4.14
CA LYS A 122 3.93 7.49 3.33
C LYS A 122 3.23 8.52 4.21
N SER A 123 3.94 9.58 4.61
CA SER A 123 3.33 10.64 5.42
C SER A 123 2.11 11.10 4.63
N GLY A 124 0.92 10.92 5.21
CA GLY A 124 -0.32 11.41 4.60
C GLY A 124 -0.07 12.84 4.18
N TYR A 125 -0.52 13.22 2.97
CA TYR A 125 -0.48 14.60 2.49
C TYR A 125 -0.75 15.49 3.69
N GLY A 126 0.30 16.16 4.20
CA GLY A 126 0.13 17.10 5.30
C GLY A 126 -1.02 18.00 4.86
N ILE A 127 -2.03 18.15 5.71
CA ILE A 127 -3.15 19.06 5.41
C ILE A 127 -2.48 20.35 4.97
N LYS A 128 -2.53 20.64 3.67
CA LYS A 128 -2.01 21.89 3.14
C LYS A 128 -3.02 22.92 3.55
N ILE A 129 -2.90 23.36 4.80
CA ILE A 129 -3.64 24.48 5.32
C ILE A 129 -3.23 25.66 4.44
N SER A 130 -4.15 26.13 3.59
CA SER A 130 -3.95 27.26 2.68
C SER A 130 -3.65 28.56 3.43
N THR A 131 -3.82 28.57 4.75
CA THR A 131 -3.51 29.69 5.63
C THR A 131 -2.14 29.60 6.28
N SER A 132 -1.23 28.69 5.87
CA SER A 132 0.14 28.63 6.43
C SER A 132 0.94 29.92 6.24
N SER A 133 0.55 30.74 5.26
CA SER A 133 1.07 32.08 4.98
C SER A 133 0.06 33.19 5.25
N TYR A 134 -1.08 32.88 5.88
CA TYR A 134 -2.04 33.90 6.29
C TYR A 134 -1.52 34.61 7.53
N VAL A 135 -0.99 35.81 7.31
CA VAL A 135 -0.81 36.79 8.38
C VAL A 135 -2.17 37.47 8.55
N PRO A 136 -2.89 37.28 9.68
CA PRO A 136 -4.12 38.02 9.91
C PRO A 136 -3.83 39.54 9.82
N ILE A 137 -4.64 40.23 9.00
CA ILE A 137 -4.53 41.68 8.76
C ILE A 137 -5.00 42.49 9.99
N PHE A 138 -5.53 41.80 11.00
CA PHE A 138 -5.74 42.37 12.33
C PHE A 138 -4.38 42.48 13.02
N ASN A 139 -3.58 43.45 12.57
CA ASN A 139 -2.71 44.13 13.49
C ASN A 139 -3.66 44.89 14.43
N GLU A 140 -4.14 44.21 15.47
CA GLU A 140 -4.65 44.85 16.68
C GLU A 140 -3.45 45.57 17.30
N GLY A 141 -3.02 46.67 16.66
CA GLY A 141 -2.27 47.71 17.34
C GLY A 141 -3.05 48.04 18.60
N GLY A 142 -2.35 48.12 19.73
CA GLY A 142 -2.99 48.33 21.02
C GLY A 142 -3.98 49.48 20.94
N GLU A 143 -5.06 49.43 21.72
CA GLU A 143 -6.12 50.46 21.72
C GLU A 143 -5.61 51.91 21.88
N LEU A 144 -4.35 52.08 22.27
CA LEU A 144 -3.64 53.35 22.40
C LEU A 144 -3.07 53.93 21.07
N ASP A 145 -2.95 53.13 20.01
CA ASP A 145 -2.41 53.54 18.71
C ASP A 145 -3.52 53.88 17.68
N TRP A 146 -4.78 53.93 18.13
CA TRP A 146 -5.91 54.28 17.28
C TRP A 146 -5.99 55.80 17.13
N GLU A 147 -5.40 56.33 16.07
CA GLU A 147 -5.60 57.72 15.69
C GLU A 147 -6.95 57.89 14.96
N ILE A 148 -7.77 58.83 15.44
CA ILE A 148 -8.99 59.25 14.75
C ILE A 148 -8.55 60.14 13.59
N ASP A 149 -8.53 59.57 12.39
CA ASP A 149 -8.34 60.32 11.16
C ASP A 149 -9.64 61.03 10.78
N GLU A 150 -9.71 62.33 11.10
CA GLU A 150 -10.86 63.19 10.81
C GLU A 150 -11.11 63.39 9.31
N ASN A 151 -10.11 63.16 8.45
CA ASN A 151 -10.19 63.43 7.00
C ASN A 151 -10.51 62.18 6.16
N LYS A 152 -10.74 61.04 6.79
CA LYS A 152 -11.00 59.76 6.11
C LYS A 152 -12.21 59.79 5.17
N VAL A 153 -13.17 60.66 5.44
CA VAL A 153 -14.36 60.88 4.61
C VAL A 153 -14.02 61.68 3.35
N ASP A 154 -13.12 62.66 3.44
CA ASP A 154 -12.75 63.52 2.31
C ASP A 154 -11.84 62.80 1.31
N ASP A 155 -10.99 61.89 1.80
CA ASP A 155 -10.12 61.06 0.96
C ASP A 155 -10.93 60.04 0.14
N ALA A 156 -12.04 59.53 0.67
CA ALA A 156 -12.95 58.65 -0.04
C ALA A 156 -13.75 59.38 -1.14
N ILE A 157 -13.92 60.70 -1.02
CA ILE A 157 -14.69 61.52 -1.96
C ILE A 157 -13.81 62.03 -3.12
N LYS A 158 -12.52 62.27 -2.92
CA LYS A 158 -11.58 62.71 -3.98
C LYS A 158 -11.11 61.60 -4.94
N GLY A 159 -11.43 60.34 -4.64
CA GLY A 159 -11.06 59.17 -5.45
C GLY A 159 -12.06 58.76 -6.53
N ARG A 160 -12.95 59.67 -6.98
CA ARG A 160 -13.92 59.41 -8.06
C ARG A 160 -13.85 60.47 -9.16
#